data_AF-A0A2I0V9Q1-F1
#
_entry.id   AF-A0A2I0V9Q1-F1
#
_cell.length_a   1.000
_cell.length_b   1.000
_cell.length_c   1.000
_cell.angle_alpha   90.00
_cell.angle_beta   90.00
_cell.angle_gamma   90.00
#
_symmetry.space_group_name_H-M   'P 1'
#
loop_
_entity.id
_entity.type
_entity.pdbx_description
1 polymer ?
#
loop_
_entity_poly.entity_id
_entity_poly.type
_entity_poly.pdbx_seq_one_letter_code
_entity_poly.pdbx_strand_id
1 'polypeptide(L)'
;MLKLRSTATKLLLKGDWNEYINLYSRFISRCHFPQTSPNDDDEDSTNLRRTLCSALSNRAEAYSKLRDLSAALIDCDHALKLNPFHLKSLVCKGKVLLDLHCYSQAFECFHRAKALASTDSAISQLLKRSQKLDSQSKTGFIDLSDWVLNEFNGTCPELAEFIGNVEIRRSL
;
A
#
# COMPACT_ATOMS: atom_id res chain seq x y z
N MET A 1 12.52 10.38 -19.77
CA MET A 1 11.20 10.04 -19.15
C MET A 1 10.25 9.25 -20.06
N LEU A 2 10.03 9.64 -21.33
CA LEU A 2 9.08 8.95 -22.23
C LEU A 2 9.38 7.45 -22.43
N LYS A 3 10.65 7.08 -22.61
CA LYS A 3 11.09 5.68 -22.75
C LYS A 3 10.82 4.84 -21.49
N LEU A 4 10.98 5.42 -20.29
CA LEU A 4 10.70 4.73 -19.03
C LEU A 4 9.20 4.38 -18.93
N ARG A 5 8.33 5.36 -19.18
CA ARG A 5 6.88 5.17 -19.12
C ARG A 5 6.40 4.13 -20.14
N SER A 6 6.83 4.23 -21.40
CA SER A 6 6.39 3.29 -22.44
C SER A 6 6.89 1.86 -22.19
N THR A 7 8.12 1.68 -21.71
CA THR A 7 8.61 0.35 -21.32
C THR A 7 7.87 -0.18 -20.10
N ALA A 8 7.64 0.65 -19.07
CA ALA A 8 6.88 0.25 -17.89
C ALA A 8 5.46 -0.21 -18.23
N THR A 9 4.74 0.50 -19.11
CA THR A 9 3.40 0.09 -19.57
C THR A 9 3.44 -1.25 -20.29
N LYS A 10 4.43 -1.49 -21.16
CA LYS A 10 4.56 -2.78 -21.85
C LYS A 10 4.80 -3.94 -20.89
N LEU A 11 5.63 -3.74 -19.88
CA LEU A 11 5.93 -4.76 -18.87
C LEU A 11 4.73 -5.03 -17.96
N LEU A 12 3.97 -3.99 -17.58
CA LEU A 12 2.69 -4.12 -16.86
C LEU A 12 1.69 -4.99 -17.63
N LEU A 13 1.51 -4.72 -18.93
CA LEU A 13 0.59 -5.50 -19.77
C LEU A 13 1.02 -6.96 -19.91
N LYS A 14 2.33 -7.24 -19.85
CA LYS A 14 2.87 -8.60 -19.87
C LYS A 14 2.85 -9.30 -18.52
N GLY A 15 2.64 -8.56 -17.42
CA GLY A 15 2.77 -9.09 -16.06
C GLY A 15 4.20 -9.47 -15.68
N ASP A 16 5.20 -8.96 -16.38
CA ASP A 16 6.61 -9.27 -16.12
C ASP A 16 7.15 -8.36 -15.00
N TRP A 17 6.88 -8.75 -13.76
CA TRP A 17 7.21 -7.97 -12.58
C TRP A 17 8.72 -7.90 -12.31
N ASN A 18 9.48 -8.94 -12.67
CA ASN A 18 10.94 -8.95 -12.48
C ASN A 18 11.62 -7.91 -13.37
N GLU A 19 11.29 -7.89 -14.66
CA GLU A 19 11.81 -6.87 -15.57
C GLU A 19 11.29 -5.47 -15.21
N TYR A 20 10.06 -5.37 -14.71
CA TYR A 20 9.50 -4.11 -14.21
C TYR A 20 10.32 -3.57 -13.03
N ILE A 21 10.65 -4.43 -12.06
CA ILE A 21 11.51 -4.10 -10.91
C ILE A 21 12.91 -3.70 -11.39
N ASN A 22 13.50 -4.45 -12.33
CA ASN A 22 14.82 -4.14 -12.90
C ASN A 22 14.84 -2.76 -13.57
N LEU A 23 13.79 -2.43 -14.34
CA LEU A 23 13.63 -1.13 -14.99
C LEU A 23 13.63 0.02 -13.98
N TYR A 24 12.82 -0.07 -12.93
CA TYR A 24 12.75 0.96 -11.90
C TYR A 24 14.01 1.01 -11.03
N SER A 25 14.66 -0.11 -10.77
CA SER A 25 15.94 -0.16 -10.04
C SER A 25 17.07 0.55 -10.79
N ARG A 26 17.14 0.36 -12.11
CA ARG A 26 18.07 1.10 -12.98
C ARG A 26 17.76 2.60 -13.03
N PHE A 27 16.48 2.96 -12.98
CA PHE A 27 16.08 4.37 -12.92
C PHE A 27 16.49 5.00 -11.58
N ILE A 28 16.12 4.37 -10.46
CA ILE A 28 16.40 4.85 -9.10
C ILE A 28 17.89 5.00 -8.85
N SER A 29 18.71 4.02 -9.26
CA SER A 29 20.19 4.09 -9.11
C SER A 29 20.84 5.22 -9.90
N ARG A 30 20.23 5.67 -11.01
CA ARG A 30 20.71 6.82 -11.79
C ARG A 30 20.28 8.16 -11.20
N CYS A 31 19.25 8.16 -10.36
CA CYS A 31 18.84 9.35 -9.61
C CYS A 31 19.80 9.53 -8.42
N HIS A 32 20.96 10.13 -8.66
CA HIS A 32 21.79 10.65 -7.58
C HIS A 32 21.18 11.96 -7.06
N PHE A 33 20.97 12.04 -5.74
CA PHE A 33 20.79 13.33 -5.09
C PHE A 33 22.17 13.95 -4.92
N PRO A 34 22.43 15.14 -5.48
CA PRO A 34 23.42 16.01 -4.88
C PRO A 34 23.04 16.18 -3.40
N GLN A 35 24.02 16.19 -2.50
CA GLN A 35 23.84 16.68 -1.13
C GLN A 35 23.62 18.21 -1.21
N THR A 36 22.59 18.67 -1.92
CA THR A 36 22.25 20.08 -2.02
C THR A 36 21.32 20.45 -0.88
N SER A 37 21.59 21.63 -0.33
CA SER A 37 20.90 22.21 0.80
C SER A 37 19.38 22.17 0.61
N PRO A 38 18.58 21.96 1.68
CA PRO A 38 17.12 22.03 1.64
C PRO A 38 16.55 23.36 1.13
N ASN A 39 17.40 24.38 0.94
CA ASN A 39 17.02 25.76 0.63
C ASN A 39 17.18 26.14 -0.85
N ASP A 40 17.68 25.25 -1.70
CA ASP A 40 17.76 25.50 -3.14
C ASP A 40 16.51 24.90 -3.82
N ASP A 41 15.42 25.67 -3.80
CA ASP A 41 14.14 25.37 -4.46
C ASP A 41 14.27 25.44 -6.00
N ASP A 42 15.14 24.61 -6.58
CA ASP A 42 15.20 24.45 -8.03
C ASP A 42 14.04 23.55 -8.51
N GLU A 43 13.38 23.98 -9.57
CA GLU A 43 12.23 23.30 -10.19
C GLU A 43 12.62 21.88 -10.61
N ASP A 44 13.84 21.70 -11.11
CA ASP A 44 14.39 20.41 -11.52
C ASP A 44 14.56 19.45 -10.33
N SER A 45 15.02 19.93 -9.18
CA SER A 45 15.13 19.12 -7.96
C SER A 45 13.76 18.65 -7.46
N THR A 46 12.74 19.50 -7.55
CA THR A 46 11.38 19.17 -7.15
C THR A 46 10.73 18.18 -8.12
N ASN A 47 10.96 18.37 -9.42
CA ASN A 47 10.53 17.43 -10.47
C ASN A 47 11.18 16.05 -10.32
N LEU A 48 12.48 16.01 -9.97
CA LEU A 48 13.20 14.77 -9.69
C LEU A 48 12.63 14.07 -8.46
N ARG A 49 12.43 14.78 -7.34
CA ARG A 49 11.81 14.21 -6.12
C ARG A 49 10.44 13.59 -6.40
N ARG A 50 9.56 14.29 -7.12
CA ARG A 50 8.22 13.78 -7.48
C ARG A 50 8.31 12.52 -8.34
N THR A 51 9.20 12.52 -9.33
CA THR A 51 9.41 11.38 -10.22
C THR A 51 9.96 10.17 -9.47
N LEU A 52 10.91 10.40 -8.57
CA LEU A 52 11.48 9.34 -7.75
C LEU A 52 10.46 8.72 -6.79
N CYS A 53 9.61 9.54 -6.16
CA CYS A 53 8.48 9.04 -5.35
C CYS A 53 7.57 8.11 -6.16
N SER A 54 7.22 8.51 -7.38
CA SER A 54 6.40 7.68 -8.28
C SER A 54 7.12 6.38 -8.66
N ALA A 55 8.41 6.44 -8.98
CA ALA A 55 9.22 5.27 -9.32
C ALA A 55 9.31 4.26 -8.16
N LEU A 56 9.61 4.73 -6.96
CA LEU A 56 9.64 3.92 -5.75
C LEU A 56 8.26 3.29 -5.47
N SER A 57 7.17 4.06 -5.58
CA SER A 57 5.81 3.53 -5.37
C SER A 57 5.42 2.45 -6.39
N ASN A 58 5.86 2.59 -7.65
CA ASN A 58 5.60 1.60 -8.69
C ASN A 58 6.41 0.32 -8.46
N ARG A 59 7.68 0.46 -8.05
CA ARG A 59 8.53 -0.70 -7.73
C ARG A 59 8.04 -1.43 -6.48
N ALA A 60 7.57 -0.70 -5.46
CA ALA A 60 6.92 -1.27 -4.29
C ALA A 60 5.67 -2.10 -4.65
N GLU A 61 4.83 -1.58 -5.55
CA GLU A 61 3.65 -2.30 -6.04
C GLU A 61 4.05 -3.61 -6.74
N ALA A 62 5.11 -3.60 -7.54
CA ALA A 62 5.63 -4.81 -8.19
C ALA A 62 6.22 -5.81 -7.19
N TYR A 63 6.97 -5.37 -6.19
CA TYR A 63 7.46 -6.23 -5.11
C TYR A 63 6.30 -6.87 -4.33
N SER A 64 5.25 -6.10 -4.02
CA SER A 64 4.03 -6.63 -3.39
C SER A 64 3.35 -7.71 -4.24
N LYS A 65 3.30 -7.55 -5.57
CA LYS A 65 2.79 -8.59 -6.49
C LYS A 65 3.62 -9.87 -6.48
N LEU A 66 4.92 -9.76 -6.24
CA LEU A 66 5.83 -10.91 -6.08
C LEU A 66 5.91 -11.43 -4.63
N ARG A 67 5.08 -10.91 -3.71
CA ARG A 67 5.08 -11.24 -2.28
C ARG A 67 6.38 -10.90 -1.53
N ASP A 68 7.26 -10.10 -2.13
CA ASP A 68 8.37 -9.48 -1.39
C ASP A 68 7.88 -8.22 -0.68
N LEU A 69 7.11 -8.45 0.39
CA LEU A 69 6.51 -7.38 1.19
C LEU A 69 7.56 -6.53 1.91
N SER A 70 8.73 -7.11 2.18
CA SER A 70 9.85 -6.42 2.84
C SER A 70 10.44 -5.32 1.94
N ALA A 71 10.77 -5.65 0.69
CA ALA A 71 11.27 -4.69 -0.28
C ALA A 71 10.21 -3.64 -0.64
N ALA A 72 8.95 -4.07 -0.74
CA ALA A 72 7.84 -3.15 -0.98
C ALA A 72 7.69 -2.09 0.12
N LEU A 73 7.85 -2.48 1.38
CA LEU A 73 7.76 -1.57 2.52
C LEU A 73 8.93 -0.57 2.52
N ILE A 74 10.15 -1.03 2.25
CA ILE A 74 11.36 -0.18 2.14
C ILE A 74 11.15 0.91 1.08
N ASP A 75 10.67 0.54 -0.11
CA ASP A 75 10.40 1.50 -1.18
C ASP A 75 9.29 2.49 -0.83
N CYS A 76 8.22 2.02 -0.17
CA CYS A 76 7.17 2.89 0.34
C CYS A 76 7.70 3.91 1.34
N ASP A 77 8.50 3.46 2.29
CA ASP A 77 9.09 4.32 3.33
C ASP A 77 10.04 5.34 2.72
N HIS A 78 10.87 4.93 1.76
CA HIS A 78 11.74 5.86 1.06
C HIS A 78 10.94 6.91 0.29
N ALA A 79 9.88 6.50 -0.42
CA ALA A 79 9.03 7.45 -1.14
C ALA A 79 8.35 8.45 -0.18
N LEU A 80 7.91 8.00 1.00
CA LEU A 80 7.26 8.86 2.00
C LEU A 80 8.25 9.74 2.77
N LYS A 81 9.53 9.37 2.86
CA LYS A 81 10.60 10.27 3.35
C LYS A 81 10.83 11.43 2.37
N LEU A 82 10.77 11.16 1.06
CA LEU A 82 10.92 12.18 0.01
C LEU A 82 9.69 13.09 -0.11
N ASN A 83 8.50 12.51 0.04
CA ASN A 83 7.24 13.26 0.05
C ASN A 83 6.23 12.58 1.00
N PRO A 84 6.04 13.12 2.22
CA PRO A 84 5.11 12.57 3.21
C PRO A 84 3.64 12.54 2.78
N PHE A 85 3.27 13.31 1.74
CA PHE A 85 1.91 13.43 1.22
C PHE A 85 1.74 12.74 -0.13
N HIS A 86 2.67 11.88 -0.55
CA HIS A 86 2.53 11.14 -1.80
C HIS A 86 1.45 10.06 -1.69
N LEU A 87 0.26 10.38 -2.21
CA LEU A 87 -0.95 9.56 -2.10
C LEU A 87 -0.74 8.10 -2.50
N LYS A 88 -0.10 7.86 -3.66
CA LYS A 88 0.14 6.50 -4.16
C LYS A 88 1.01 5.67 -3.21
N SER A 89 2.02 6.28 -2.59
CA SER A 89 2.88 5.58 -1.62
C SER A 89 2.16 5.30 -0.32
N LEU A 90 1.30 6.20 0.18
CA LEU A 90 0.48 5.94 1.36
C LEU A 90 -0.46 4.74 1.13
N VAL A 91 -1.15 4.72 -0.01
CA VAL A 91 -2.06 3.62 -0.37
C VAL A 91 -1.29 2.31 -0.57
N CYS A 92 -0.15 2.35 -1.25
CA CYS A 92 0.69 1.16 -1.46
C CYS A 92 1.22 0.61 -0.12
N LYS A 93 1.76 1.48 0.75
CA LYS A 93 2.21 1.11 2.10
C LYS A 93 1.09 0.48 2.92
N GLY A 94 -0.10 1.09 2.92
CA GLY A 94 -1.26 0.56 3.63
C GLY A 94 -1.65 -0.85 3.16
N LYS A 95 -1.62 -1.10 1.84
CA LYS A 95 -1.89 -2.44 1.29
C LYS A 95 -0.82 -3.47 1.69
N VAL A 96 0.46 -3.10 1.60
CA VAL A 96 1.57 -3.97 2.03
C VAL A 96 1.45 -4.29 3.53
N LEU A 97 1.06 -3.31 4.35
CA LEU A 97 0.85 -3.51 5.78
C LEU A 97 -0.36 -4.41 6.09
N LEU A 98 -1.43 -4.34 5.29
CA LEU A 98 -2.53 -5.32 5.38
C LEU A 98 -2.04 -6.74 5.08
N ASP A 99 -1.23 -6.92 4.04
CA ASP A 99 -0.65 -8.22 3.67
C ASP A 99 0.35 -8.74 4.72
N LEU A 100 0.91 -7.85 5.55
CA LEU A 100 1.75 -8.13 6.71
C LEU A 100 0.95 -8.20 8.04
N HIS A 101 -0.38 -8.13 7.97
CA HIS A 101 -1.27 -8.16 9.14
C HIS A 101 -1.03 -7.04 10.18
N CYS A 102 -0.34 -5.97 9.76
CA CYS A 102 -0.09 -4.77 10.56
C CYS A 102 -1.25 -3.78 10.44
N TYR A 103 -2.44 -4.20 10.90
CA TYR A 103 -3.71 -3.52 10.64
C TYR A 103 -3.78 -2.08 11.16
N SER A 104 -3.31 -1.82 12.38
CA SER A 104 -3.25 -0.45 12.94
C SER A 104 -2.42 0.49 12.06
N GLN A 105 -1.26 0.05 11.59
CA GLN A 105 -0.40 0.88 10.74
C GLN A 105 -0.98 1.06 9.33
N ALA A 106 -1.67 0.06 8.81
CA ALA A 106 -2.40 0.16 7.55
C ALA A 106 -3.53 1.20 7.64
N PHE A 107 -4.30 1.18 8.74
CA PHE A 107 -5.35 2.16 9.02
C PHE A 107 -4.80 3.59 9.00
N GLU A 108 -3.69 3.85 9.68
CA GLU A 108 -3.05 5.18 9.69
C GLU A 108 -2.64 5.63 8.27
N CYS A 109 -2.12 4.71 7.45
CA CYS A 109 -1.76 5.03 6.06
C CYS A 109 -3.00 5.42 5.24
N PHE A 110 -4.10 4.67 5.37
CA PHE A 110 -5.34 4.97 4.65
C PHE A 110 -6.05 6.21 5.19
N HIS A 111 -5.96 6.48 6.49
CA HIS A 111 -6.52 7.68 7.11
C HIS A 111 -5.83 8.93 6.57
N ARG A 112 -4.49 8.92 6.51
CA ARG A 112 -3.71 9.98 5.86
C ARG A 112 -4.03 10.11 4.38
N ALA A 113 -4.16 9.00 3.66
CA ALA A 113 -4.53 9.02 2.24
C ALA A 113 -5.93 9.63 2.03
N LYS A 114 -6.89 9.31 2.91
CA LYS A 114 -8.26 9.84 2.87
C LYS A 114 -8.31 11.34 3.12
N ALA A 115 -7.46 11.86 4.01
CA ALA A 115 -7.33 13.30 4.25
C ALA A 115 -6.85 14.07 3.00
N LEU A 116 -6.05 13.43 2.14
CA LEU A 116 -5.55 14.00 0.88
C LEU A 116 -6.52 13.83 -0.29
N ALA A 117 -7.33 12.77 -0.29
CA ALA A 117 -8.29 12.44 -1.34
C ALA A 117 -9.66 12.08 -0.72
N SER A 118 -10.35 13.11 -0.22
CA SER A 118 -11.56 12.97 0.59
C SER A 118 -12.77 12.38 -0.14
N THR A 119 -12.78 12.32 -1.47
CA THR A 119 -13.89 11.78 -2.27
C THR A 119 -13.62 10.39 -2.86
N ASP A 120 -12.42 9.84 -2.69
CA ASP A 120 -12.07 8.54 -3.26
C ASP A 120 -12.79 7.39 -2.51
N SER A 121 -13.64 6.67 -3.23
CA SER A 121 -14.43 5.55 -2.71
C SER A 121 -13.56 4.33 -2.39
N ALA A 122 -12.50 4.08 -3.17
CA ALA A 122 -11.58 2.96 -2.96
C ALA A 122 -10.76 3.16 -1.69
N ILE A 123 -10.26 4.38 -1.43
CA ILE A 123 -9.56 4.69 -0.18
C ILE A 123 -10.51 4.56 1.02
N SER A 124 -11.77 4.97 0.87
CA SER A 124 -12.79 4.80 1.92
C SER A 124 -13.04 3.34 2.25
N GLN A 125 -13.09 2.48 1.24
CA GLN A 125 -13.24 1.04 1.42
C GLN A 125 -12.03 0.42 2.12
N LEU A 126 -10.81 0.79 1.70
CA LEU A 126 -9.57 0.34 2.35
C LEU A 126 -9.49 0.79 3.82
N LEU A 127 -9.89 2.02 4.12
CA LEU A 127 -9.94 2.54 5.48
C LEU A 127 -10.92 1.72 6.35
N LYS A 128 -12.16 1.54 5.89
CA LYS A 128 -13.16 0.71 6.59
C LYS A 128 -12.69 -0.73 6.78
N ARG A 129 -12.09 -1.33 5.74
CA ARG A 129 -11.51 -2.68 5.80
C ARG A 129 -10.42 -2.78 6.86
N SER A 130 -9.45 -1.85 6.85
CA SER A 130 -8.36 -1.84 7.84
C SER A 130 -8.87 -1.62 9.27
N GLN A 131 -9.89 -0.78 9.47
CA GLN A 131 -10.51 -0.54 10.77
C GLN A 131 -11.20 -1.79 11.31
N LYS A 132 -11.96 -2.50 10.46
CA LYS A 132 -12.61 -3.75 10.82
C LYS A 132 -11.57 -4.79 11.27
N LEU A 133 -10.52 -4.99 10.46
CA LEU A 133 -9.48 -5.97 10.77
C LEU A 133 -8.69 -5.60 12.03
N ASP A 134 -8.40 -4.32 12.22
CA ASP A 134 -7.75 -3.83 13.43
C ASP A 134 -8.58 -4.13 14.69
N SER A 135 -9.89 -3.85 14.66
CA SER A 135 -10.80 -4.17 15.75
C SER A 135 -10.88 -5.67 16.02
N GLN A 136 -10.99 -6.50 14.98
CA GLN A 136 -10.99 -7.96 15.10
C GLN A 136 -9.68 -8.46 15.72
N SER A 137 -8.53 -7.95 15.27
CA SER A 137 -7.22 -8.39 15.78
C SER A 137 -6.97 -8.05 17.25
N LYS A 138 -7.63 -6.99 17.75
CA LYS A 138 -7.50 -6.53 19.15
C LYS A 138 -8.49 -7.21 20.08
N THR A 139 -9.71 -7.45 19.59
CA THR A 139 -10.82 -7.92 20.44
C THR A 139 -11.12 -9.41 20.29
N GLY A 140 -10.72 -10.02 19.17
CA GLY A 140 -11.13 -11.36 18.79
C GLY A 140 -12.60 -11.49 18.42
N PHE A 141 -13.37 -10.38 18.47
CA PHE A 141 -14.79 -10.39 18.17
C PHE A 141 -15.01 -10.41 16.66
N ILE A 142 -15.70 -11.44 16.19
CA ILE A 142 -16.02 -11.64 14.78
C ILE A 142 -17.51 -11.95 14.67
N ASP A 143 -18.24 -11.12 13.91
CA ASP A 143 -19.62 -11.37 13.55
C ASP A 143 -19.69 -12.11 12.20
N LEU A 144 -20.20 -13.34 12.24
CA LEU A 144 -20.43 -14.20 11.09
C LEU A 144 -21.92 -14.44 10.83
N SER A 145 -22.82 -13.76 11.54
CA SER A 145 -24.26 -14.04 11.53
C SER A 145 -24.83 -14.01 10.12
N ASP A 146 -24.53 -12.96 9.35
CA ASP A 146 -25.01 -12.83 7.97
C ASP A 146 -24.53 -13.98 7.06
N TRP A 147 -23.29 -14.43 7.21
CA TRP A 147 -22.75 -15.51 6.37
C TRP A 147 -23.33 -16.87 6.76
N VAL A 148 -23.49 -17.12 8.07
CA VAL A 148 -24.08 -18.36 8.59
C VAL A 148 -25.57 -18.45 8.25
N LEU A 149 -26.33 -17.36 8.41
CA LEU A 149 -27.77 -17.30 8.11
C LEU A 149 -28.04 -17.47 6.61
N ASN A 150 -27.10 -17.06 5.76
CA ASN A 150 -27.16 -17.32 4.32
C ASN A 150 -26.65 -18.71 3.92
N GLU A 151 -26.62 -19.67 4.84
CA GLU A 151 -26.17 -21.06 4.62
C GLU A 151 -24.75 -21.14 4.02
N PHE A 152 -23.86 -20.23 4.46
CA PHE A 152 -22.49 -20.11 3.98
C PHE A 152 -22.35 -19.74 2.50
N ASN A 153 -23.43 -19.27 1.85
CA ASN A 153 -23.37 -18.81 0.47
C ASN A 153 -22.56 -17.51 0.33
N GLY A 154 -21.94 -17.35 -0.84
CA GLY A 154 -21.16 -16.17 -1.19
C GLY A 154 -19.71 -16.23 -0.76
N THR A 155 -19.11 -15.06 -0.53
CA THR A 155 -17.69 -14.97 -0.14
C THR A 155 -17.56 -15.04 1.37
N CYS A 156 -16.66 -15.91 1.85
CA CYS A 156 -16.31 -15.97 3.26
C CYS A 156 -15.87 -14.58 3.73
N PRO A 157 -16.42 -14.04 4.84
CA PRO A 157 -16.01 -12.75 5.37
C PRO A 157 -14.52 -12.72 5.64
N GLU A 158 -13.86 -11.63 5.28
CA GLU A 158 -12.46 -11.43 5.65
C GLU A 158 -12.33 -11.28 7.17
N LEU A 159 -11.35 -12.02 7.73
CA LEU A 159 -11.07 -12.13 9.16
C LEU A 159 -9.63 -11.70 9.44
N ALA A 160 -9.45 -11.00 10.56
CA ALA A 160 -8.13 -10.72 11.10
C ALA A 160 -7.59 -11.87 11.94
N GLU A 161 -6.27 -11.91 12.10
CA GLU A 161 -5.59 -12.81 13.02
C GLU A 161 -5.86 -12.38 14.46
N PHE A 162 -6.14 -13.34 15.34
CA PHE A 162 -6.32 -13.11 16.77
C PHE A 162 -5.76 -14.30 17.55
N ILE A 163 -5.07 -14.01 18.65
CA ILE A 163 -4.53 -15.03 19.58
C ILE A 163 -5.24 -14.87 20.92
N GLY A 164 -6.08 -15.84 21.27
CA GLY A 164 -6.84 -15.87 22.51
C GLY A 164 -7.80 -17.04 22.58
N ASN A 165 -8.64 -17.08 23.62
CA ASN A 165 -9.65 -18.11 23.76
C ASN A 165 -10.73 -17.98 22.68
N VAL A 166 -11.20 -19.10 22.15
CA VAL A 166 -12.29 -19.15 21.17
C VAL A 166 -13.60 -19.46 21.89
N GLU A 167 -14.58 -18.58 21.74
CA GLU A 167 -15.93 -18.79 22.25
C GLU A 167 -16.95 -18.60 21.11
N ILE A 168 -17.80 -19.59 20.90
CA ILE A 168 -18.86 -19.53 19.89
C ILE A 168 -20.19 -19.30 20.61
N ARG A 169 -20.84 -18.18 20.30
CA ARG A 169 -22.17 -17.83 20.82
C ARG A 169 -23.14 -17.70 19.65
N ARG A 170 -24.38 -18.16 19.86
CA ARG A 170 -25.49 -17.83 18.97
C ARG A 170 -26.07 -16.50 19.43
N SER A 171 -26.21 -15.52 18.55
CA SER A 171 -26.99 -14.32 18.84
C SER A 171 -28.42 -14.73 19.22
N LEU A 172 -28.91 -14.19 20.35
CA LEU A 172 -30.27 -14.42 20.85
C LEU A 172 -31.30 -13.66 20.03
#